data_AF-A0A356FFL4-F1
#
_entry.id   AF-A0A356FFL4-F1
#
_cell.length_a   1.000
_cell.length_b   1.000
_cell.length_c   1.000
_cell.angle_alpha   90.00
_cell.angle_beta   90.00
_cell.angle_gamma   90.00
#
_symmetry.space_group_name_H-M   'P 1'
#
loop_
_entity.id
_entity.type
_entity.pdbx_description
1 polymer ?
#
loop_
_entity_poly.entity_id
_entity_poly.type
_entity_poly.pdbx_seq_one_letter_code
_entity_poly.pdbx_strand_id
1 'polypeptide(L)'
;MCSRAGLVTVTETVPVQWEITSVGQEGQVIEDNIVRWEFDLSEGNFTELTYSVIPDDSISGFFIGEVAEPENDFVFVVSGESSASASASLPSVSDFGSIQSWLILGPFTRDGGAAPGEEEIARDYLTDGETSETEIVPVGAMATEPDYNGAAASTGLAPNDRGRNPDDVPTWVEWHDRDDDDDRIDFDSVYGSNDNVMCYAVTYLDVKDEVEIHLGVSSDDSVQLFIDGQSLHANSASRGALDRMYQDLPFDYPSLGNIVLEPGRHTLMVKIFDGGGEHNFRVGFLDEFGIEIPGGPEDLSISVRPAEVEPEERFKRGDTDGNGALQLTDGIRILNTLFMGAAMPVCLDAADTDDNGVVQLTDGIVIFQFLFVGGTVPADPGPFACGGDPTDDGIDCETYDGC
;
A
#
# COMPACT_ATOMS: atom_id res chain seq x y z
N MET A 1 2.68 -24.23 -43.86
CA MET A 1 1.76 -23.44 -43.02
C MET A 1 1.55 -24.26 -41.77
N CYS A 2 2.08 -23.81 -40.63
CA CYS A 2 1.77 -24.43 -39.35
C CYS A 2 0.33 -24.07 -38.98
N SER A 3 -0.41 -25.02 -38.40
CA SER A 3 -1.71 -24.74 -37.77
C SER A 3 -1.49 -23.85 -36.55
N ARG A 4 -2.47 -23.00 -36.24
CA ARG A 4 -2.51 -22.27 -34.96
C ARG A 4 -2.49 -23.28 -33.81
N ALA A 5 -1.71 -23.01 -32.77
CA ALA A 5 -1.68 -23.84 -31.58
C ALA A 5 -3.02 -23.86 -30.85
N GLY A 6 -3.34 -25.02 -30.27
CA GLY A 6 -4.49 -25.21 -29.40
C GLY A 6 -4.13 -24.84 -27.97
N LEU A 7 -3.28 -25.65 -27.32
CA LEU A 7 -2.79 -25.38 -25.97
C LEU A 7 -1.38 -24.76 -26.01
N VAL A 8 -1.16 -23.77 -25.16
CA VAL A 8 0.15 -23.15 -24.93
C VAL A 8 0.42 -23.11 -23.43
N THR A 9 1.67 -23.42 -23.05
CA THR A 9 2.17 -23.23 -21.70
C THR A 9 3.14 -22.05 -21.71
N VAL A 10 2.94 -21.11 -20.80
CA VAL A 10 3.89 -20.03 -20.54
C VAL A 10 4.49 -20.25 -19.16
N THR A 11 5.80 -20.17 -19.03
CA THR A 11 6.50 -20.25 -17.75
C THR A 11 7.42 -19.07 -17.58
N GLU A 12 7.45 -18.50 -16.39
CA GLU A 12 8.39 -17.44 -16.00
C GLU A 12 9.22 -17.93 -14.81
N THR A 13 10.54 -17.76 -14.90
CA THR A 13 11.45 -18.10 -13.81
C THR A 13 11.86 -16.84 -13.06
N VAL A 14 11.49 -16.79 -11.79
CA VAL A 14 11.84 -15.74 -10.83
C VAL A 14 13.20 -16.09 -10.18
N PRO A 15 14.02 -15.09 -9.79
CA PRO A 15 15.20 -15.35 -8.99
C PRO A 15 14.87 -16.15 -7.73
N VAL A 16 15.63 -17.21 -7.45
CA VAL A 16 15.36 -18.17 -6.35
C VAL A 16 15.30 -17.49 -4.96
N GLN A 17 15.91 -16.32 -4.81
CA GLN A 17 15.89 -15.57 -3.56
C GLN A 17 14.67 -14.67 -3.40
N TRP A 18 13.96 -14.37 -4.49
CA TRP A 18 12.80 -13.47 -4.47
C TRP A 18 11.55 -14.30 -4.20
N GLU A 19 10.66 -13.77 -3.37
CA GLU A 19 9.42 -14.45 -2.98
C GLU A 19 8.31 -14.05 -3.95
N ILE A 20 7.61 -15.02 -4.54
CA ILE A 20 6.40 -14.74 -5.34
C ILE A 20 5.24 -14.51 -4.38
N THR A 21 4.64 -13.32 -4.42
CA THR A 21 3.55 -12.94 -3.52
C THR A 21 2.17 -13.09 -4.14
N SER A 22 2.06 -12.94 -5.46
CA SER A 22 0.82 -13.10 -6.18
C SER A 22 1.06 -13.56 -7.62
N VAL A 23 0.07 -14.25 -8.19
CA VAL A 23 0.04 -14.64 -9.60
C VAL A 23 -1.35 -14.33 -10.13
N GLY A 24 -1.42 -13.51 -11.18
CA GLY A 24 -2.67 -13.17 -11.88
C GLY A 24 -3.16 -14.28 -12.82
N GLN A 25 -4.42 -14.18 -13.24
CA GLN A 25 -5.10 -15.01 -14.25
C GLN A 25 -4.72 -16.50 -14.31
N GLU A 26 -5.43 -17.40 -13.61
CA GLU A 26 -5.28 -18.88 -13.67
C GLU A 26 -3.85 -19.43 -13.49
N GLY A 27 -2.86 -18.56 -13.24
CA GLY A 27 -1.46 -18.90 -13.10
C GLY A 27 -1.20 -19.57 -11.77
N GLN A 28 -0.17 -20.40 -11.75
CA GLN A 28 0.18 -21.22 -10.60
C GLN A 28 1.66 -21.12 -10.33
N VAL A 29 2.00 -20.95 -9.06
CA VAL A 29 3.34 -21.19 -8.55
C VAL A 29 3.53 -22.71 -8.47
N ILE A 30 4.41 -23.25 -9.30
CA ILE A 30 4.63 -24.71 -9.40
C ILE A 30 5.93 -25.16 -8.72
N GLU A 31 6.87 -24.23 -8.57
CA GLU A 31 8.07 -24.30 -7.73
C GLU A 31 8.21 -22.94 -7.05
N ASP A 32 8.94 -22.84 -5.94
CA ASP A 32 9.06 -21.60 -5.14
C ASP A 32 9.47 -20.36 -5.96
N ASN A 33 10.01 -20.55 -7.17
CA ASN A 33 10.46 -19.50 -8.07
C ASN A 33 9.98 -19.66 -9.53
N ILE A 34 8.96 -20.48 -9.80
CA ILE A 34 8.43 -20.66 -11.17
C ILE A 34 6.93 -20.37 -11.19
N VAL A 35 6.55 -19.41 -12.03
CA VAL A 35 5.15 -19.13 -12.36
C VAL A 35 4.81 -19.80 -13.68
N ARG A 36 3.67 -20.49 -13.73
CA ARG A 36 3.16 -21.15 -14.94
C ARG A 36 1.74 -20.72 -15.25
N TRP A 37 1.48 -20.53 -16.54
CA TRP A 37 0.14 -20.43 -17.10
C TRP A 37 -0.09 -21.48 -18.20
N GLU A 38 -1.32 -21.98 -18.31
CA GLU A 38 -1.74 -22.90 -19.36
C GLU A 38 -3.00 -22.34 -20.04
N PHE A 39 -2.96 -22.19 -21.36
CA PHE A 39 -4.03 -21.55 -22.12
C PHE A 39 -4.48 -22.36 -23.31
N ASP A 40 -5.80 -22.46 -23.51
CA ASP A 40 -6.39 -22.90 -24.76
C ASP A 40 -6.62 -21.69 -25.68
N LEU A 41 -5.71 -21.48 -26.64
CA LEU A 41 -5.79 -20.44 -27.67
C LEU A 41 -7.00 -20.61 -28.61
N SER A 42 -7.76 -21.71 -28.54
CA SER A 42 -9.03 -21.82 -29.27
C SER A 42 -10.17 -21.05 -28.58
N GLU A 43 -10.02 -20.74 -27.30
CA GLU A 43 -11.03 -20.03 -26.49
C GLU A 43 -10.82 -18.50 -26.48
N GLY A 44 -9.63 -18.02 -26.84
CA GLY A 44 -9.33 -16.59 -26.91
C GLY A 44 -7.86 -16.29 -27.20
N ASN A 45 -7.53 -15.00 -27.29
CA ASN A 45 -6.16 -14.53 -27.20
C ASN A 45 -5.99 -13.90 -25.81
N PHE A 46 -4.85 -14.12 -25.16
CA PHE A 46 -4.41 -13.34 -24.01
C PHE A 46 -3.34 -12.35 -24.49
N THR A 47 -3.33 -11.15 -23.91
CA THR A 47 -2.36 -10.10 -24.24
C THR A 47 -1.36 -9.85 -23.13
N GLU A 48 -1.60 -10.39 -21.93
CA GLU A 48 -0.83 -10.04 -20.74
C GLU A 48 -0.89 -11.13 -19.67
N LEU A 49 0.20 -11.30 -18.94
CA LEU A 49 0.37 -12.22 -17.82
C LEU A 49 1.08 -11.47 -16.70
N THR A 50 0.56 -11.54 -15.47
CA THR A 50 1.08 -10.78 -14.34
C THR A 50 1.37 -11.67 -13.13
N TYR A 51 2.41 -11.30 -12.38
CA TYR A 51 2.75 -11.86 -11.08
C TYR A 51 3.51 -10.81 -10.28
N SER A 52 3.49 -10.91 -8.96
CA SER A 52 4.21 -9.99 -8.07
C SER A 52 5.26 -10.75 -7.27
N VAL A 53 6.35 -10.05 -6.94
CA VAL A 53 7.49 -10.60 -6.21
C VAL A 53 7.95 -9.63 -5.12
N ILE A 54 8.38 -10.15 -3.98
CA ILE A 54 9.20 -9.42 -3.02
C ILE A 54 10.66 -9.75 -3.33
N PRO A 55 11.49 -8.76 -3.70
CA PRO A 55 12.90 -8.97 -3.88
C PRO A 55 13.60 -9.23 -2.53
N ASP A 56 14.56 -10.15 -2.51
CA ASP A 56 15.61 -10.21 -1.47
C ASP A 56 16.57 -9.02 -1.64
N ASP A 57 17.43 -8.76 -0.67
CA ASP A 57 18.42 -7.66 -0.65
C ASP A 57 19.41 -7.67 -1.84
N SER A 58 19.32 -8.67 -2.72
CA SER A 58 20.01 -8.72 -4.00
C SER A 58 19.60 -7.57 -4.92
N ILE A 59 20.59 -6.80 -5.38
CA ILE A 59 20.42 -5.57 -6.17
C ILE A 59 19.74 -5.80 -7.54
N SER A 60 19.70 -7.04 -8.06
CA SER A 60 19.03 -7.34 -9.34
C SER A 60 18.58 -8.78 -9.48
N GLY A 61 17.33 -8.97 -9.90
CA GLY A 61 16.75 -10.20 -10.39
C GLY A 61 16.78 -10.26 -11.91
N PHE A 62 17.03 -11.44 -12.48
CA PHE A 62 16.89 -11.71 -13.91
C PHE A 62 15.74 -12.68 -14.15
N PHE A 63 14.92 -12.35 -15.12
CA PHE A 63 13.69 -13.05 -15.45
C PHE A 63 13.84 -13.72 -16.81
N ILE A 64 13.41 -14.97 -16.90
CA ILE A 64 13.46 -15.76 -18.12
C ILE A 64 12.11 -16.43 -18.30
N GLY A 65 11.36 -15.94 -19.28
CA GLY A 65 10.10 -16.51 -19.71
C GLY A 65 10.26 -17.41 -20.93
N GLU A 66 9.47 -18.48 -20.98
CA GLU A 66 9.41 -19.42 -22.09
C GLU A 66 7.95 -19.72 -22.47
N VAL A 67 7.70 -19.84 -23.77
CA VAL A 67 6.43 -20.30 -24.34
C VAL A 67 6.67 -21.62 -25.06
N ALA A 68 5.90 -22.63 -24.69
CA ALA A 68 5.96 -23.97 -25.26
C ALA A 68 4.57 -24.46 -25.68
N GLU A 69 4.54 -25.28 -26.73
CA GLU A 69 3.35 -25.99 -27.19
C GLU A 69 3.54 -27.49 -26.96
N PRO A 70 2.50 -28.24 -26.53
CA PRO A 70 2.60 -29.69 -26.42
C PRO A 70 3.01 -30.32 -27.75
N GLU A 71 3.92 -31.31 -27.69
CA GLU A 71 4.45 -32.04 -28.86
C GLU A 71 5.24 -31.18 -29.87
N ASN A 72 5.62 -29.96 -29.49
CA ASN A 72 6.50 -29.08 -30.26
C ASN A 72 7.87 -28.96 -29.56
N ASP A 73 8.95 -29.31 -30.27
CA ASP A 73 10.32 -29.22 -29.73
C ASP A 73 10.85 -27.78 -29.69
N PHE A 74 10.10 -26.82 -30.26
CA PHE A 74 10.48 -25.40 -30.25
C PHE A 74 9.93 -24.69 -29.03
N VAL A 75 10.83 -24.12 -28.24
CA VAL A 75 10.52 -23.20 -27.15
C VAL A 75 10.84 -21.78 -27.62
N PHE A 76 9.93 -20.86 -27.39
CA PHE A 76 10.12 -19.44 -27.67
C PHE A 76 10.42 -18.70 -26.38
N VAL A 77 11.46 -17.87 -26.37
CA VAL A 77 11.74 -17.01 -25.22
C VAL A 77 10.72 -15.87 -25.20
N VAL A 78 10.08 -15.64 -24.06
CA VAL A 78 9.26 -14.45 -23.84
C VAL A 78 10.20 -13.25 -23.75
N SER A 79 10.01 -12.27 -24.64
CA SER A 79 10.73 -11.00 -24.56
C SER A 79 9.92 -9.99 -23.74
N GLY A 80 10.49 -9.51 -22.64
CA GLY A 80 9.93 -8.50 -21.72
C GLY A 80 11.05 -7.87 -20.87
N GLU A 81 10.72 -7.23 -19.75
CA GLU A 81 11.72 -6.77 -18.76
C GLU A 81 12.47 -7.98 -18.18
N SER A 82 13.62 -8.32 -18.77
CA SER A 82 14.42 -9.50 -18.39
C SER A 82 15.25 -9.28 -17.11
N SER A 83 15.10 -8.13 -16.48
CA SER A 83 15.80 -7.78 -15.24
C SER A 83 15.01 -6.75 -14.45
N ALA A 84 14.81 -6.99 -13.15
CA ALA A 84 14.38 -5.96 -12.21
C ALA A 84 15.53 -5.74 -11.22
N SER A 85 15.99 -4.51 -11.07
CA SER A 85 16.85 -4.16 -9.94
C SER A 85 16.00 -4.10 -8.67
N ALA A 86 16.45 -4.68 -7.55
CA ALA A 86 15.87 -4.33 -6.26
C ALA A 86 16.08 -2.83 -6.06
N SER A 87 15.10 -2.17 -5.44
CA SER A 87 15.13 -0.74 -5.07
C SER A 87 16.41 -0.34 -4.32
N ALA A 88 17.12 -1.31 -3.71
CA ALA A 88 18.36 -1.15 -2.96
C ALA A 88 19.54 -0.45 -3.69
N SER A 89 19.51 -0.27 -5.03
CA SER A 89 20.54 0.50 -5.75
C SER A 89 20.12 1.87 -6.26
N LEU A 90 18.84 2.24 -6.15
CA LEU A 90 18.36 3.55 -6.57
C LEU A 90 18.22 4.43 -5.32
N PRO A 91 18.81 5.64 -5.33
CA PRO A 91 18.59 6.55 -4.22
C PRO A 91 17.10 6.92 -4.21
N SER A 92 16.46 6.76 -3.06
CA SER A 92 15.02 7.05 -2.92
C SER A 92 14.69 8.53 -3.05
N VAL A 93 15.72 9.37 -2.94
CA VAL A 93 15.72 10.79 -3.30
C VAL A 93 16.89 11.05 -4.25
N SER A 94 16.63 11.69 -5.39
CA SER A 94 17.64 11.95 -6.42
C SER A 94 18.68 12.98 -5.97
N ASP A 95 19.72 13.16 -6.80
CA ASP A 95 20.71 14.23 -6.62
C ASP A 95 20.13 15.65 -6.82
N PHE A 96 18.89 15.76 -7.33
CA PHE A 96 18.14 17.01 -7.40
C PHE A 96 16.99 17.04 -6.37
N GLY A 97 17.09 16.23 -5.31
CA GLY A 97 16.18 16.24 -4.18
C GLY A 97 14.80 15.65 -4.46
N SER A 98 14.59 15.03 -5.62
CA SER A 98 13.28 14.51 -6.06
C SER A 98 13.01 13.15 -5.42
N ILE A 99 11.81 12.92 -4.91
CA ILE A 99 11.42 11.59 -4.42
C ILE A 99 11.21 10.67 -5.61
N GLN A 100 11.92 9.54 -5.61
CA GLN A 100 12.03 8.62 -6.73
C GLN A 100 11.16 7.36 -6.57
N SER A 101 10.56 7.14 -5.40
CA SER A 101 9.85 5.91 -5.06
C SER A 101 8.43 6.21 -4.61
N TRP A 102 7.44 5.62 -5.29
CA TRP A 102 6.02 5.89 -5.07
C TRP A 102 5.17 4.62 -5.26
N LEU A 103 4.12 4.48 -4.47
CA LEU A 103 2.95 3.69 -4.81
C LEU A 103 2.05 4.53 -5.70
N ILE A 104 1.77 4.09 -6.92
CA ILE A 104 0.94 4.84 -7.88
C ILE A 104 -0.34 4.10 -8.22
N LEU A 105 -1.42 4.84 -8.45
CA LEU A 105 -2.75 4.31 -8.75
C LEU A 105 -3.49 5.19 -9.76
N GLY A 106 -4.19 4.57 -10.70
CA GLY A 106 -5.00 5.25 -11.72
C GLY A 106 -4.82 4.56 -13.08
N PRO A 107 -5.02 5.28 -14.20
CA PRO A 107 -5.57 6.62 -14.29
C PRO A 107 -7.11 6.60 -14.17
N PHE A 108 -7.68 7.46 -13.32
CA PHE A 108 -9.12 7.58 -13.16
C PHE A 108 -9.71 8.63 -14.10
N THR A 109 -10.77 8.29 -14.82
CA THR A 109 -11.45 9.23 -15.72
C THR A 109 -12.24 10.26 -14.92
N ARG A 110 -12.30 11.48 -15.46
CA ARG A 110 -13.01 12.61 -14.83
C ARG A 110 -13.34 13.71 -15.85
N ASP A 111 -14.20 14.63 -15.43
CA ASP A 111 -14.51 15.86 -16.19
C ASP A 111 -13.68 17.05 -15.69
N GLY A 112 -13.46 18.06 -16.54
CA GLY A 112 -12.95 19.37 -16.12
C GLY A 112 -11.59 19.80 -16.69
N GLY A 113 -10.97 18.99 -17.56
CA GLY A 113 -9.73 19.32 -18.26
C GLY A 113 -8.53 19.59 -17.33
N ALA A 114 -7.57 20.36 -17.87
CA ALA A 114 -6.24 20.61 -17.29
C ALA A 114 -6.24 21.41 -15.99
N ALA A 115 -7.19 22.33 -15.82
CA ALA A 115 -7.28 23.24 -14.67
C ALA A 115 -8.71 23.25 -14.11
N PRO A 116 -9.13 22.18 -13.41
CA PRO A 116 -10.52 21.98 -13.02
C PRO A 116 -11.03 22.86 -11.87
N GLY A 117 -10.14 23.57 -11.20
CA GLY A 117 -10.44 24.31 -9.98
C GLY A 117 -10.16 23.50 -8.72
N GLU A 118 -9.74 24.18 -7.66
CA GLU A 118 -9.36 23.56 -6.38
C GLU A 118 -10.52 22.80 -5.71
N GLU A 119 -11.77 23.25 -5.91
CA GLU A 119 -12.96 22.54 -5.41
C GLU A 119 -13.09 21.14 -6.02
N GLU A 120 -12.83 20.99 -7.32
CA GLU A 120 -12.89 19.69 -8.00
C GLU A 120 -11.65 18.84 -7.70
N ILE A 121 -10.48 19.46 -7.52
CA ILE A 121 -9.25 18.78 -7.11
C ILE A 121 -9.43 18.15 -5.72
N ALA A 122 -10.05 18.86 -4.78
CA ALA A 122 -10.21 18.44 -3.39
C ALA A 122 -11.24 17.32 -3.16
N ARG A 123 -11.97 16.87 -4.20
CA ARG A 123 -12.94 15.77 -4.07
C ARG A 123 -12.23 14.43 -4.00
N ASP A 124 -12.82 13.46 -3.33
CA ASP A 124 -12.30 12.11 -3.24
C ASP A 124 -12.55 11.32 -4.54
N TYR A 125 -11.50 10.95 -5.26
CA TYR A 125 -11.60 10.14 -6.50
C TYR A 125 -11.36 8.65 -6.27
N LEU A 126 -11.02 8.25 -5.04
CA LEU A 126 -10.62 6.90 -4.68
C LEU A 126 -11.71 6.14 -3.90
N THR A 127 -12.57 6.85 -3.18
CA THR A 127 -13.51 6.24 -2.24
C THR A 127 -14.41 5.18 -2.88
N ASP A 128 -14.57 4.07 -2.18
CA ASP A 128 -15.54 2.99 -2.46
C ASP A 128 -16.89 3.22 -1.76
N GLY A 129 -17.06 4.37 -1.10
CA GLY A 129 -18.22 4.72 -0.28
C GLY A 129 -18.07 4.36 1.21
N GLU A 130 -17.01 3.63 1.58
CA GLU A 130 -16.67 3.30 2.98
C GLU A 130 -15.31 3.88 3.39
N THR A 131 -14.27 3.66 2.59
CA THR A 131 -12.90 4.15 2.83
C THR A 131 -12.64 5.41 2.00
N SER A 132 -12.04 6.43 2.61
CA SER A 132 -11.66 7.67 1.91
C SER A 132 -10.18 7.71 1.48
N GLU A 133 -9.86 8.61 0.55
CA GLU A 133 -8.47 8.89 0.14
C GLU A 133 -7.57 9.32 1.31
N THR A 134 -8.15 9.85 2.38
CA THR A 134 -7.40 10.30 3.56
C THR A 134 -7.19 9.20 4.61
N GLU A 135 -7.87 8.06 4.49
CA GLU A 135 -7.83 6.95 5.45
C GLU A 135 -7.15 5.70 4.89
N ILE A 136 -7.07 5.56 3.56
CA ILE A 136 -6.44 4.40 2.93
C ILE A 136 -4.94 4.31 3.28
N VAL A 137 -4.49 3.09 3.58
CA VAL A 137 -3.08 2.73 3.76
C VAL A 137 -2.66 1.79 2.63
N PRO A 138 -2.20 2.30 1.49
CA PRO A 138 -1.94 1.47 0.33
C PRO A 138 -0.69 0.60 0.47
N VAL A 139 -0.75 -0.59 -0.11
CA VAL A 139 0.38 -1.52 -0.30
C VAL A 139 0.52 -1.89 -1.77
N GLY A 140 1.71 -2.31 -2.20
CA GLY A 140 1.91 -2.84 -3.53
C GLY A 140 0.95 -3.99 -3.85
N ALA A 141 0.43 -4.01 -5.07
CA ALA A 141 -0.56 -4.96 -5.57
C ALA A 141 -1.93 -4.93 -4.86
N MET A 142 -2.21 -3.94 -4.02
CA MET A 142 -3.55 -3.72 -3.49
C MET A 142 -4.51 -3.30 -4.61
N ALA A 143 -5.54 -4.09 -4.87
CA ALA A 143 -6.66 -3.71 -5.71
C ALA A 143 -7.53 -2.67 -4.99
N THR A 144 -8.03 -1.67 -5.70
CA THR A 144 -8.89 -0.61 -5.14
C THR A 144 -9.96 -0.28 -6.17
N GLU A 145 -11.23 -0.49 -5.84
CA GLU A 145 -12.37 -0.22 -6.72
C GLU A 145 -13.19 0.96 -6.20
N PRO A 146 -12.98 2.19 -6.72
CA PRO A 146 -13.82 3.33 -6.36
C PRO A 146 -15.29 3.12 -6.75
N ASP A 147 -16.20 3.73 -5.99
CA ASP A 147 -17.64 3.76 -6.31
C ASP A 147 -17.92 4.79 -7.42
N TYR A 148 -17.53 4.42 -8.64
CA TYR A 148 -17.61 5.28 -9.82
C TYR A 148 -19.02 5.77 -10.08
N ASN A 149 -19.15 7.08 -10.33
CA ASN A 149 -20.45 7.74 -10.51
C ASN A 149 -21.38 7.67 -9.28
N GLY A 150 -20.87 7.24 -8.13
CA GLY A 150 -21.53 7.19 -6.84
C GLY A 150 -20.86 8.13 -5.85
N ALA A 151 -20.23 7.58 -4.81
CA ALA A 151 -19.48 8.33 -3.82
C ALA A 151 -18.20 8.95 -4.39
N ALA A 152 -17.51 8.24 -5.29
CA ALA A 152 -16.27 8.73 -5.89
C ALA A 152 -16.51 9.87 -6.88
N ALA A 153 -15.57 10.80 -6.93
CA ALA A 153 -15.51 11.85 -7.95
C ALA A 153 -15.03 11.31 -9.32
N SER A 154 -14.35 10.16 -9.33
CA SER A 154 -13.98 9.46 -10.55
C SER A 154 -15.20 8.87 -11.24
N THR A 155 -15.18 8.87 -12.57
CA THR A 155 -16.28 8.36 -13.40
C THR A 155 -16.01 6.96 -13.96
N GLY A 156 -14.79 6.47 -13.81
CA GLY A 156 -14.32 5.18 -14.29
C GLY A 156 -12.80 5.05 -14.26
N LEU A 157 -12.29 3.95 -14.80
CA LEU A 157 -10.88 3.69 -15.04
C LEU A 157 -10.54 3.90 -16.52
N ALA A 158 -9.45 4.62 -16.80
CA ALA A 158 -8.97 4.86 -18.14
C ALA A 158 -8.24 3.63 -18.71
N PRO A 159 -8.11 3.50 -20.05
CA PRO A 159 -7.29 2.47 -20.66
C PRO A 159 -5.88 2.42 -20.08
N ASN A 160 -5.39 1.21 -19.85
CA ASN A 160 -4.05 0.95 -19.35
C ASN A 160 -3.29 0.04 -20.31
N ASP A 161 -2.75 0.64 -21.37
CA ASP A 161 -2.07 -0.05 -22.46
C ASP A 161 -0.80 -0.79 -22.00
N ARG A 162 -0.38 -0.59 -20.76
CA ARG A 162 0.81 -1.14 -20.12
C ARG A 162 0.50 -2.17 -19.03
N GLY A 163 -0.77 -2.46 -18.78
CA GLY A 163 -1.17 -3.58 -17.94
C GLY A 163 -0.95 -3.46 -16.45
N ARG A 164 -0.76 -2.23 -15.96
CA ARG A 164 -0.56 -1.94 -14.53
C ARG A 164 -1.80 -2.14 -13.65
N ASN A 165 -2.96 -2.40 -14.27
CA ASN A 165 -4.27 -2.65 -13.65
C ASN A 165 -4.77 -4.01 -14.14
N PRO A 166 -4.38 -5.11 -13.49
CA PRO A 166 -4.82 -6.45 -13.87
C PRO A 166 -6.35 -6.56 -13.86
N ASP A 167 -6.90 -7.26 -14.86
CA ASP A 167 -8.34 -7.50 -15.00
C ASP A 167 -9.21 -6.22 -15.01
N ASP A 168 -8.63 -5.10 -15.49
CA ASP A 168 -9.24 -3.76 -15.49
C ASP A 168 -9.63 -3.26 -14.08
N VAL A 169 -8.94 -3.76 -13.04
CA VAL A 169 -9.10 -3.31 -11.64
C VAL A 169 -7.94 -2.37 -11.28
N PRO A 170 -8.22 -1.14 -10.82
CA PRO A 170 -7.18 -0.21 -10.39
C PRO A 170 -6.34 -0.84 -9.29
N THR A 171 -5.03 -0.91 -9.49
CA THR A 171 -4.12 -1.60 -8.58
C THR A 171 -2.93 -0.71 -8.24
N TRP A 172 -2.59 -0.63 -6.95
CA TRP A 172 -1.44 0.12 -6.48
C TRP A 172 -0.14 -0.53 -6.97
N VAL A 173 0.67 0.23 -7.69
CA VAL A 173 1.94 -0.22 -8.26
C VAL A 173 3.10 0.42 -7.52
N GLU A 174 4.03 -0.40 -7.05
CA GLU A 174 5.34 0.08 -6.60
C GLU A 174 6.14 0.56 -7.83
N TRP A 175 6.34 1.86 -7.92
CA TRP A 175 7.09 2.51 -8.97
C TRP A 175 8.36 3.15 -8.41
N HIS A 176 9.49 2.81 -9.01
CA HIS A 176 10.77 3.42 -8.75
C HIS A 176 11.24 4.03 -10.05
N ASP A 177 11.28 5.35 -10.11
CA ASP A 177 11.85 6.03 -11.26
C ASP A 177 13.35 5.74 -11.30
N ARG A 178 13.76 5.19 -12.46
CA ARG A 178 15.10 4.66 -12.71
C ARG A 178 15.89 5.54 -13.65
N ASP A 179 15.23 6.55 -14.23
CA ASP A 179 15.90 7.54 -15.05
C ASP A 179 16.19 8.77 -14.18
N ASP A 180 17.45 9.19 -14.15
CA ASP A 180 17.89 10.37 -13.39
C ASP A 180 17.97 11.60 -14.31
N ASP A 181 17.40 11.51 -15.51
CA ASP A 181 17.58 12.49 -16.56
C ASP A 181 16.61 13.67 -16.39
N ASP A 182 15.38 13.43 -15.92
CA ASP A 182 14.39 14.49 -15.67
C ASP A 182 13.77 14.50 -14.26
N ASP A 183 13.90 13.40 -13.50
CA ASP A 183 13.32 13.18 -12.17
C ASP A 183 11.78 13.33 -12.11
N ARG A 184 11.09 13.01 -13.20
CA ARG A 184 9.62 13.08 -13.27
C ARG A 184 9.04 11.68 -13.18
N ILE A 185 8.03 11.51 -12.33
CA ILE A 185 7.19 10.32 -12.38
C ILE A 185 6.22 10.49 -13.55
N ASP A 186 6.49 9.77 -14.64
CA ASP A 186 5.74 9.82 -15.89
C ASP A 186 4.65 8.73 -15.95
N PHE A 187 3.40 9.15 -15.76
CA PHE A 187 2.24 8.25 -15.82
C PHE A 187 1.95 7.75 -17.23
N ASP A 188 2.33 8.48 -18.29
CA ASP A 188 2.14 8.00 -19.67
C ASP A 188 3.06 6.81 -19.97
N SER A 189 4.27 6.83 -19.41
CA SER A 189 5.19 5.69 -19.46
C SER A 189 4.68 4.51 -18.63
N VAL A 190 4.02 4.78 -17.51
CA VAL A 190 3.46 3.74 -16.61
C VAL A 190 2.21 3.09 -17.19
N TYR A 191 1.22 3.89 -17.62
CA TYR A 191 -0.14 3.43 -17.93
C TYR A 191 -0.50 3.56 -19.43
N GLY A 192 0.25 4.35 -20.18
CA GLY A 192 -0.13 4.79 -21.53
C GLY A 192 -0.79 6.16 -21.52
N SER A 193 -0.78 6.82 -22.68
CA SER A 193 -1.25 8.20 -22.82
C SER A 193 -2.77 8.28 -22.75
N ASN A 194 -3.26 9.02 -21.76
CA ASN A 194 -4.68 9.22 -21.49
C ASN A 194 -4.95 10.70 -21.19
N ASP A 195 -6.02 11.25 -21.75
CA ASP A 195 -6.43 12.63 -21.49
C ASP A 195 -7.63 12.70 -20.53
N ASN A 196 -7.75 13.79 -19.77
CA ASN A 196 -8.86 14.03 -18.82
C ASN A 196 -8.94 12.96 -17.72
N VAL A 197 -7.77 12.64 -17.18
CA VAL A 197 -7.60 11.65 -16.13
C VAL A 197 -6.96 12.28 -14.90
N MET A 198 -6.88 11.48 -13.83
CA MET A 198 -6.04 11.77 -12.70
C MET A 198 -5.36 10.50 -12.20
N CYS A 199 -4.18 10.64 -11.60
CA CYS A 199 -3.49 9.56 -10.89
C CYS A 199 -3.19 9.98 -9.44
N TYR A 200 -3.18 8.99 -8.54
CA TYR A 200 -2.62 9.11 -7.20
C TYR A 200 -1.17 8.64 -7.18
N ALA A 201 -0.37 9.24 -6.33
CA ALA A 201 0.93 8.74 -5.91
C ALA A 201 1.07 8.88 -4.40
N VAL A 202 1.56 7.85 -3.72
CA VAL A 202 1.75 7.82 -2.26
C VAL A 202 3.15 7.33 -1.94
N THR A 203 3.79 7.97 -0.98
CA THR A 203 5.00 7.44 -0.36
C THR A 203 4.92 7.61 1.15
N TYR A 204 5.69 6.80 1.86
CA TYR A 204 5.87 6.92 3.30
C TYR A 204 7.18 7.63 3.61
N LEU A 205 7.12 8.56 4.57
CA LEU A 205 8.27 9.28 5.10
C LEU A 205 8.56 8.71 6.50
N ASP A 206 9.69 8.03 6.63
CA ASP A 206 10.19 7.47 7.88
C ASP A 206 11.10 8.48 8.55
N VAL A 207 10.62 9.08 9.63
CA VAL A 207 11.30 10.16 10.35
C VAL A 207 11.90 9.60 11.64
N LYS A 208 13.22 9.66 11.75
CA LYS A 208 13.94 9.13 12.90
C LYS A 208 13.95 10.08 14.09
N ASP A 209 14.16 11.37 13.82
CA ASP A 209 14.17 12.47 14.77
C ASP A 209 13.37 13.63 14.14
N GLU A 210 12.75 14.49 14.96
CA GLU A 210 11.93 15.63 14.48
C GLU A 210 12.69 16.40 13.38
N VAL A 211 12.05 16.56 12.22
CA VAL A 211 12.64 17.20 11.04
C VAL A 211 11.73 18.28 10.50
N GLU A 212 12.32 19.43 10.17
CA GLU A 212 11.66 20.47 9.39
C GLU A 212 12.00 20.30 7.90
N ILE A 213 10.99 20.20 7.05
CA ILE A 213 11.16 20.05 5.60
C ILE A 213 10.51 21.19 4.83
N HIS A 214 11.03 21.41 3.63
CA HIS A 214 10.45 22.28 2.61
C HIS A 214 10.30 21.45 1.34
N LEU A 215 9.16 21.57 0.66
CA LEU A 215 8.82 20.78 -0.52
C LEU A 215 8.78 21.65 -1.77
N GLY A 216 9.36 21.14 -2.86
CA GLY A 216 9.14 21.63 -4.21
C GLY A 216 8.16 20.73 -4.95
N VAL A 217 7.27 21.31 -5.75
CA VAL A 217 6.28 20.55 -6.53
C VAL A 217 6.25 21.03 -7.99
N SER A 218 6.18 20.08 -8.92
CA SER A 218 5.84 20.31 -10.34
C SER A 218 4.78 19.32 -10.79
N SER A 219 3.97 19.71 -11.76
CA SER A 219 2.89 18.86 -12.28
C SER A 219 2.57 19.15 -13.73
N ASP A 220 2.08 18.13 -14.41
CA ASP A 220 1.41 18.19 -15.71
C ASP A 220 0.06 17.48 -15.56
N ASP A 221 -1.06 18.18 -15.36
CA ASP A 221 -1.27 19.62 -15.27
C ASP A 221 -1.38 20.14 -13.82
N SER A 222 -2.45 19.75 -13.12
CA SER A 222 -2.81 20.26 -11.79
C SER A 222 -2.46 19.28 -10.69
N VAL A 223 -2.32 19.78 -9.46
CA VAL A 223 -1.79 18.97 -8.34
C VAL A 223 -2.47 19.25 -7.01
N GLN A 224 -2.56 18.22 -6.16
CA GLN A 224 -2.81 18.35 -4.72
C GLN A 224 -1.83 17.48 -3.93
N LEU A 225 -1.33 17.98 -2.82
CA LEU A 225 -0.50 17.25 -1.86
C LEU A 225 -1.23 17.14 -0.52
N PHE A 226 -1.06 16.00 0.13
CA PHE A 226 -1.49 15.75 1.50
C PHE A 226 -0.31 15.25 2.33
N ILE A 227 -0.29 15.63 3.61
CA ILE A 227 0.52 14.95 4.63
C ILE A 227 -0.43 14.42 5.70
N ASP A 228 -0.34 13.14 6.01
CA ASP A 228 -1.16 12.43 7.01
C ASP A 228 -2.67 12.69 6.83
N GLY A 229 -3.13 12.59 5.58
CA GLY A 229 -4.53 12.84 5.21
C GLY A 229 -4.95 14.32 5.26
N GLN A 230 -4.07 15.24 5.64
CA GLN A 230 -4.36 16.68 5.64
C GLN A 230 -3.88 17.34 4.34
N SER A 231 -4.78 18.01 3.63
CA SER A 231 -4.43 18.75 2.41
C SER A 231 -3.43 19.87 2.75
N LEU A 232 -2.25 19.78 2.14
CA LEU A 232 -1.13 20.69 2.34
C LEU A 232 -1.06 21.75 1.23
N HIS A 233 -1.22 21.34 -0.03
CA HIS A 233 -1.10 22.21 -1.20
C HIS A 233 -2.08 21.77 -2.27
N ALA A 234 -2.68 22.72 -2.99
CA ALA A 234 -3.49 22.46 -4.16
C ALA A 234 -3.24 23.56 -5.18
N ASN A 235 -3.03 23.19 -6.44
CA ASN A 235 -2.82 24.14 -7.52
C ASN A 235 -3.53 23.66 -8.78
N SER A 236 -4.61 24.37 -9.13
CA SER A 236 -5.34 24.16 -10.37
C SER A 236 -4.73 25.01 -11.49
N ALA A 237 -3.81 24.44 -12.26
CA ALA A 237 -3.10 25.11 -13.33
C ALA A 237 -3.01 24.21 -14.57
N SER A 238 -3.16 24.80 -15.77
CA SER A 238 -2.80 24.12 -17.01
C SER A 238 -1.36 24.46 -17.34
N ARG A 239 -0.48 23.48 -17.22
CA ARG A 239 0.98 23.64 -17.26
C ARG A 239 1.63 22.28 -17.48
N GLY A 240 2.81 22.27 -18.11
CA GLY A 240 3.65 21.08 -18.11
C GLY A 240 4.72 21.12 -17.04
N ALA A 241 5.09 19.97 -16.47
CA ALA A 241 6.18 19.91 -15.51
C ALA A 241 7.50 20.26 -16.19
N LEU A 242 8.40 20.91 -15.44
CA LEU A 242 9.70 21.32 -15.95
C LEU A 242 10.77 20.31 -15.55
N ASP A 243 11.66 19.97 -16.50
CA ASP A 243 12.83 19.14 -16.23
C ASP A 243 13.71 19.78 -15.15
N ARG A 244 14.00 19.01 -14.08
CA ARG A 244 14.93 19.39 -13.02
C ARG A 244 14.66 20.77 -12.37
N MET A 245 13.43 21.28 -12.44
CA MET A 245 13.02 22.51 -11.75
C MET A 245 11.65 22.35 -11.10
N TYR A 246 11.50 22.86 -9.88
CA TYR A 246 10.21 22.92 -9.19
C TYR A 246 9.43 24.18 -9.60
N GLN A 247 8.13 24.03 -9.87
CA GLN A 247 7.24 25.13 -10.28
C GLN A 247 6.60 25.82 -9.09
N ASP A 248 6.14 25.02 -8.11
CA ASP A 248 5.58 25.50 -6.86
C ASP A 248 6.65 25.38 -5.78
N LEU A 249 7.11 26.54 -5.31
CA LEU A 249 8.16 26.66 -4.31
C LEU A 249 7.61 27.22 -2.99
N PRO A 250 8.23 26.89 -1.84
CA PRO A 250 7.85 27.41 -0.53
C PRO A 250 7.77 28.94 -0.44
N PHE A 251 8.58 29.64 -1.25
CA PHE A 251 8.59 31.09 -1.31
C PHE A 251 7.29 31.68 -1.87
N ASP A 252 6.74 31.04 -2.91
CA ASP A 252 5.50 31.45 -3.56
C ASP A 252 4.27 30.84 -2.86
N TYR A 253 4.44 29.65 -2.29
CA TYR A 253 3.42 28.87 -1.59
C TYR A 253 3.91 28.49 -0.18
N PRO A 254 3.66 29.34 0.84
CA PRO A 254 4.17 29.10 2.19
C PRO A 254 3.72 27.79 2.85
N SER A 255 2.65 27.16 2.36
CA SER A 255 2.21 25.84 2.84
C SER A 255 3.17 24.71 2.48
N LEU A 256 4.07 24.93 1.52
CA LEU A 256 5.12 23.97 1.15
C LEU A 256 6.41 24.15 1.96
N GLY A 257 6.48 25.10 2.92
CA GLY A 257 7.68 25.36 3.71
C GLY A 257 7.46 25.29 5.21
N ASN A 258 8.54 25.06 5.95
CA ASN A 258 8.56 24.93 7.43
C ASN A 258 7.58 23.85 7.93
N ILE A 259 7.51 22.72 7.24
CA ILE A 259 6.67 21.59 7.62
C ILE A 259 7.43 20.79 8.65
N VAL A 260 6.89 20.68 9.87
CA VAL A 260 7.49 19.90 10.94
C VAL A 260 6.90 18.49 10.94
N LEU A 261 7.76 17.48 10.81
CA LEU A 261 7.41 16.08 10.97
C LEU A 261 8.01 15.55 12.27
N GLU A 262 7.17 14.90 13.06
CA GLU A 262 7.58 14.28 14.32
C GLU A 262 8.25 12.91 14.05
N PRO A 263 8.99 12.32 15.01
CA PRO A 263 9.49 10.97 14.86
C PRO A 263 8.35 9.96 14.61
N GLY A 264 8.49 9.13 13.59
CA GLY A 264 7.48 8.16 13.18
C GLY A 264 7.32 8.06 11.67
N ARG A 265 6.30 7.32 11.24
CA ARG A 265 5.94 7.23 9.82
C ARG A 265 4.84 8.22 9.49
N HIS A 266 5.08 9.00 8.44
CA HIS A 266 4.14 9.92 7.84
C HIS A 266 3.76 9.47 6.43
N THR A 267 2.57 9.84 5.97
CA THR A 267 2.12 9.56 4.59
C THR A 267 2.15 10.85 3.78
N LEU A 268 2.84 10.83 2.63
CA LEU A 268 2.79 11.88 1.61
C LEU A 268 2.00 11.36 0.41
N MET A 269 0.84 11.96 0.15
CA MET A 269 0.00 11.64 -0.99
C MET A 269 -0.05 12.80 -1.96
N VAL A 270 -0.06 12.48 -3.25
CA VAL A 270 -0.14 13.43 -4.37
C VAL A 270 -1.26 12.99 -5.31
N LYS A 271 -2.06 13.96 -5.76
CA LYS A 271 -3.04 13.79 -6.85
C LYS A 271 -2.58 14.63 -8.02
N ILE A 272 -2.52 14.04 -9.20
CA ILE A 272 -2.11 14.72 -10.42
C ILE A 272 -3.20 14.60 -11.46
N PHE A 273 -3.66 15.72 -11.98
CA PHE A 273 -4.76 15.83 -12.92
C PHE A 273 -4.22 16.25 -14.27
N ASP A 274 -4.60 15.55 -15.32
CA ASP A 274 -4.25 15.87 -16.70
C ASP A 274 -5.52 16.23 -17.49
N GLY A 275 -5.42 17.28 -18.31
CA GLY A 275 -6.42 17.64 -19.31
C GLY A 275 -6.11 17.15 -20.72
N GLY A 276 -4.85 16.84 -20.98
CA GLY A 276 -4.33 16.23 -22.17
C GLY A 276 -2.93 16.75 -22.50
N GLY A 277 -2.05 15.87 -22.96
CA GLY A 277 -0.64 16.18 -23.12
C GLY A 277 0.23 15.09 -22.51
N GLU A 278 1.27 15.50 -21.78
CA GLU A 278 2.05 14.59 -20.94
C GLU A 278 1.38 14.52 -19.56
N HIS A 279 1.40 13.36 -18.89
CA HIS A 279 0.87 13.23 -17.53
C HIS A 279 1.96 12.84 -16.56
N ASN A 280 2.49 13.80 -15.80
CA ASN A 280 3.63 13.55 -14.93
C ASN A 280 3.71 14.53 -13.75
N PHE A 281 4.57 14.22 -12.78
CA PHE A 281 4.82 15.10 -11.64
C PHE A 281 6.20 14.93 -11.03
N ARG A 282 6.52 15.86 -10.14
CA ARG A 282 7.73 15.81 -9.31
C ARG A 282 7.44 16.42 -7.95
N VAL A 283 7.85 15.73 -6.89
CA VAL A 283 7.90 16.28 -5.53
C VAL A 283 9.27 16.00 -4.95
N GLY A 284 9.84 16.96 -4.22
CA GLY A 284 11.12 16.74 -3.57
C GLY A 284 11.47 17.76 -2.51
N PHE A 285 12.62 17.54 -1.88
CA PHE A 285 13.07 18.28 -0.71
C PHE A 285 13.96 19.46 -1.07
N LEU A 286 13.66 20.59 -0.44
CA LEU A 286 14.37 21.84 -0.57
C LEU A 286 14.90 22.31 0.79
N ASP A 287 15.96 23.10 0.78
CA ASP A 287 16.40 23.85 1.94
C ASP A 287 15.55 25.11 2.17
N GLU A 288 15.84 25.86 3.24
CA GLU A 288 15.14 27.10 3.60
C GLU A 288 15.24 28.21 2.53
N PHE A 289 16.14 28.07 1.55
CA PHE A 289 16.34 28.99 0.43
C PHE A 289 15.71 28.50 -0.88
N GLY A 290 15.02 27.35 -0.85
CA GLY A 290 14.41 26.73 -2.03
C GLY A 290 15.42 26.04 -2.95
N ILE A 291 16.59 25.66 -2.43
CA ILE A 291 17.62 24.90 -3.16
C ILE A 291 17.41 23.41 -2.88
N GLU A 292 17.55 22.58 -3.89
CA GLU A 292 17.37 21.12 -3.77
C GLU A 292 18.32 20.51 -2.73
N ILE A 293 17.84 19.53 -1.97
CA ILE A 293 18.64 18.73 -1.03
C ILE A 293 18.93 17.37 -1.67
N PRO A 294 20.14 17.15 -2.25
CA PRO A 294 20.51 15.88 -2.84
C PRO A 294 20.43 14.75 -1.82
N GLY A 295 19.74 13.65 -2.15
CA GLY A 295 19.55 12.52 -1.24
C GLY A 295 18.58 12.76 -0.08
N GLY A 296 17.98 13.94 0.02
CA GLY A 296 16.98 14.29 1.03
C GLY A 296 17.54 14.64 2.41
N PRO A 297 16.67 14.93 3.40
CA PRO A 297 17.07 15.26 4.77
C PRO A 297 17.72 14.06 5.49
N GLU A 298 18.70 14.31 6.37
CA GLU A 298 19.53 13.25 7.00
C GLU A 298 18.74 12.26 7.88
N ASP A 299 17.71 12.72 8.60
CA ASP A 299 16.90 11.91 9.53
C ASP A 299 15.55 11.47 8.93
N LEU A 300 15.43 11.51 7.60
CA LEU A 300 14.24 11.10 6.86
C LEU A 300 14.62 10.07 5.80
N SER A 301 13.87 8.96 5.74
CA SER A 301 13.94 8.00 4.64
C SER A 301 12.60 7.80 3.96
N ILE A 302 12.62 7.32 2.72
CA ILE A 302 11.44 7.11 1.88
C ILE A 302 11.17 5.60 1.79
N SER A 303 9.89 5.22 1.91
CA SER A 303 9.42 3.84 1.78
C SER A 303 8.16 3.77 0.91
N VAL A 304 8.01 2.69 0.13
CA VAL A 304 6.77 2.32 -0.59
C VAL A 304 5.98 1.25 0.15
N ARG A 305 6.42 0.88 1.35
CA ARG A 305 5.72 -0.03 2.25
C ARG A 305 5.14 0.78 3.41
N PRO A 306 3.88 0.55 3.82
CA PRO A 306 3.36 1.12 5.06
C PRO A 306 4.12 0.56 6.26
N ALA A 307 3.94 1.18 7.43
CA ALA A 307 4.53 0.63 8.65
C ALA A 307 4.08 -0.82 8.74
N GLU A 308 5.00 -1.73 9.10
CA GLU A 308 4.56 -3.03 9.56
C GLU A 308 3.62 -2.73 10.72
N VAL A 309 2.32 -2.95 10.50
CA VAL A 309 1.37 -2.99 11.60
C VAL A 309 1.88 -4.18 12.39
N GLU A 310 2.57 -3.91 13.51
CA GLU A 310 2.83 -4.94 14.51
C GLU A 310 1.49 -5.67 14.67
N PRO A 311 1.43 -6.98 14.36
CA PRO A 311 0.16 -7.68 14.27
C PRO A 311 -0.58 -7.40 15.57
N GLU A 312 -1.77 -6.76 15.49
CA GLU A 312 -2.57 -6.46 16.68
C GLU A 312 -2.54 -7.70 17.57
N GLU A 313 -2.14 -7.55 18.84
CA GLU A 313 -1.96 -8.69 19.72
C GLU A 313 -3.28 -9.45 19.81
N ARG A 314 -3.36 -10.59 19.10
CA ARG A 314 -4.63 -11.29 18.93
C ARG A 314 -4.82 -12.23 20.12
N PHE A 315 -5.95 -12.09 20.79
CA PHE A 315 -6.32 -12.96 21.89
C PHE A 315 -7.78 -13.42 21.77
N LYS A 316 -8.18 -14.34 22.65
CA LYS A 316 -9.59 -14.68 22.88
C LYS A 316 -9.99 -14.17 24.25
N ARG A 317 -11.00 -13.30 24.29
CA ARG A 317 -11.42 -12.66 25.55
C ARG A 317 -11.98 -13.70 26.53
N GLY A 318 -11.46 -13.67 27.75
CA GLY A 318 -11.73 -14.63 28.82
C GLY A 318 -10.74 -15.79 28.91
N ASP A 319 -9.89 -16.03 27.91
CA ASP A 319 -8.87 -17.09 27.96
C ASP A 319 -7.59 -16.63 28.68
N THR A 320 -7.72 -16.46 30.00
CA THR A 320 -6.71 -15.82 30.86
C THR A 320 -5.36 -16.55 30.89
N ASP A 321 -5.27 -17.79 30.43
CA ASP A 321 -4.00 -18.53 30.38
C ASP A 321 -3.41 -18.70 28.99
N GLY A 322 -4.06 -18.15 27.97
CA GLY A 322 -3.59 -18.16 26.59
C GLY A 322 -3.50 -19.55 25.98
N ASN A 323 -4.25 -20.55 26.46
CA ASN A 323 -4.23 -21.89 25.88
C ASN A 323 -5.10 -22.05 24.61
N GLY A 324 -5.81 -20.99 24.24
CA GLY A 324 -6.71 -20.91 23.09
C GLY A 324 -8.16 -21.32 23.37
N ALA A 325 -8.54 -21.58 24.63
CA ALA A 325 -9.88 -22.04 25.00
C ALA A 325 -10.35 -21.55 26.38
N LEU A 326 -11.49 -20.85 26.40
CA LEU A 326 -12.15 -20.43 27.63
C LEU A 326 -12.64 -21.61 28.50
N GLN A 327 -12.10 -21.73 29.71
CA GLN A 327 -12.38 -22.79 30.67
C GLN A 327 -12.64 -22.26 32.09
N LEU A 328 -13.06 -23.16 32.98
CA LEU A 328 -13.24 -22.84 34.40
C LEU A 328 -11.94 -22.33 35.05
N THR A 329 -10.79 -22.83 34.59
CA THR A 329 -9.47 -22.48 35.12
C THR A 329 -9.11 -21.01 34.90
N ASP A 330 -9.69 -20.35 33.91
CA ASP A 330 -9.38 -18.97 33.57
C ASP A 330 -10.01 -18.01 34.56
N GLY A 331 -11.31 -18.20 34.85
CA GLY A 331 -11.96 -17.48 35.94
C GLY A 331 -11.32 -17.75 37.32
N ILE A 332 -10.80 -18.96 37.56
CA ILE A 332 -10.06 -19.26 38.80
C ILE A 332 -8.72 -18.52 38.83
N ARG A 333 -8.02 -18.39 37.70
CA ARG A 333 -6.75 -17.64 37.63
C ARG A 333 -6.95 -16.18 38.00
N ILE A 334 -7.97 -15.52 37.44
CA ILE A 334 -8.33 -14.14 37.79
C ILE A 334 -8.49 -14.01 39.32
N LEU A 335 -9.26 -14.90 39.95
CA LEU A 335 -9.46 -14.88 41.40
C LEU A 335 -8.17 -15.15 42.19
N ASN A 336 -7.30 -16.05 41.73
CA ASN A 336 -6.03 -16.35 42.40
C ASN A 336 -5.10 -15.13 42.37
N THR A 337 -5.06 -14.42 41.24
CA THR A 337 -4.27 -13.20 41.09
C THR A 337 -4.81 -12.11 42.02
N LEU A 338 -6.12 -11.87 42.03
CA LEU A 338 -6.74 -10.82 42.84
C LEU A 338 -6.68 -11.08 44.36
N PHE A 339 -6.86 -12.32 44.82
CA PHE A 339 -7.03 -12.63 46.25
C PHE A 339 -5.90 -13.43 46.87
N MET A 340 -5.08 -14.12 46.08
CA MET A 340 -4.01 -14.98 46.58
C MET A 340 -2.61 -14.51 46.15
N GLY A 341 -2.50 -13.38 45.45
CA GLY A 341 -1.23 -12.80 45.04
C GLY A 341 -0.46 -13.68 44.06
N ALA A 342 -1.18 -14.46 43.24
CA ALA A 342 -0.59 -15.12 42.09
C ALA A 342 -0.10 -14.06 41.08
N ALA A 343 0.79 -14.46 40.17
CA ALA A 343 1.25 -13.58 39.10
C ALA A 343 0.06 -13.10 38.25
N MET A 344 0.14 -11.87 37.74
CA MET A 344 -0.82 -11.39 36.74
C MET A 344 -0.70 -12.25 35.47
N PRO A 345 -1.82 -12.45 34.75
CA PRO A 345 -1.80 -12.96 33.37
C PRO A 345 -0.87 -12.11 32.50
N VAL A 346 -0.24 -12.74 31.52
CA VAL A 346 0.64 -12.01 30.59
C VAL A 346 -0.19 -11.18 29.61
N CYS A 347 -1.36 -11.70 29.20
CA CYS A 347 -2.33 -10.97 28.41
C CYS A 347 -3.47 -10.50 29.33
N LEU A 348 -3.51 -9.19 29.61
CA LEU A 348 -4.48 -8.60 30.53
C LEU A 348 -5.84 -8.40 29.87
N ASP A 349 -5.90 -8.17 28.56
CA ASP A 349 -7.19 -8.01 27.84
C ASP A 349 -7.93 -9.35 27.74
N ALA A 350 -7.21 -10.47 27.69
CA ALA A 350 -7.83 -11.79 27.85
C ALA A 350 -8.40 -12.00 29.26
N ALA A 351 -7.93 -11.27 30.28
CA ALA A 351 -8.41 -11.36 31.65
C ALA A 351 -9.53 -10.35 31.96
N ASP A 352 -9.56 -9.19 31.28
CA ASP A 352 -10.67 -8.25 31.31
C ASP A 352 -11.81 -8.75 30.40
N THR A 353 -12.72 -9.50 31.01
CA THR A 353 -13.72 -10.29 30.30
C THR A 353 -14.90 -9.43 29.85
N ASP A 354 -15.18 -8.35 30.57
CA ASP A 354 -16.25 -7.39 30.24
C ASP A 354 -15.76 -6.08 29.60
N ASP A 355 -14.45 -5.98 29.32
CA ASP A 355 -13.83 -4.95 28.49
C ASP A 355 -14.02 -3.54 29.10
N ASN A 356 -13.66 -3.43 30.38
CA ASN A 356 -13.88 -2.22 31.17
C ASN A 356 -12.58 -1.44 31.48
N GLY A 357 -11.43 -1.95 31.03
CA GLY A 357 -10.07 -1.46 31.26
C GLY A 357 -9.51 -1.78 32.64
N VAL A 358 -10.11 -2.73 33.36
CA VAL A 358 -9.69 -3.15 34.70
C VAL A 358 -10.01 -4.63 34.95
N VAL A 359 -8.96 -5.42 35.14
CA VAL A 359 -9.08 -6.81 35.63
C VAL A 359 -9.52 -6.82 37.10
N GLN A 360 -10.73 -7.30 37.36
CA GLN A 360 -11.39 -7.29 38.66
C GLN A 360 -12.26 -8.54 38.90
N LEU A 361 -13.03 -8.52 39.99
CA LEU A 361 -13.84 -9.67 40.40
C LEU A 361 -14.95 -9.98 39.39
N THR A 362 -15.49 -8.97 38.69
CA THR A 362 -16.59 -9.15 37.75
C THR A 362 -16.17 -10.01 36.56
N ASP A 363 -14.92 -9.93 36.13
CA ASP A 363 -14.39 -10.71 35.01
C ASP A 363 -14.50 -12.21 35.23
N GLY A 364 -14.00 -12.68 36.38
CA GLY A 364 -14.15 -14.07 36.76
C GLY A 364 -15.62 -14.49 36.90
N ILE A 365 -16.49 -13.59 37.35
CA ILE A 365 -17.93 -13.84 37.42
C ILE A 365 -18.54 -14.00 36.03
N VAL A 366 -18.16 -13.16 35.05
CA VAL A 366 -18.63 -13.25 33.66
C VAL A 366 -18.24 -14.60 33.05
N ILE A 367 -16.99 -15.04 33.25
CA ILE A 367 -16.53 -16.38 32.81
C ILE A 367 -17.43 -17.49 33.39
N PHE A 368 -17.68 -17.49 34.71
CA PHE A 368 -18.50 -18.53 35.33
C PHE A 368 -19.97 -18.47 34.92
N GLN A 369 -20.53 -17.26 34.74
CA GLN A 369 -21.90 -17.10 34.28
C GLN A 369 -22.07 -17.63 32.86
N PHE A 370 -21.14 -17.31 31.97
CA PHE A 370 -21.10 -17.82 30.60
C PHE A 370 -21.01 -19.35 30.57
N LEU A 371 -20.07 -19.95 31.31
CA LEU A 371 -19.81 -21.39 31.28
C LEU A 371 -20.94 -22.24 31.90
N PHE A 372 -21.59 -21.77 32.96
CA PHE A 372 -22.50 -22.63 33.76
C PHE A 372 -23.97 -22.23 33.73
N VAL A 373 -24.28 -20.97 33.42
CA VAL A 373 -25.65 -20.43 33.60
C VAL A 373 -26.18 -19.81 32.30
N GLY A 374 -25.38 -19.77 31.23
CA GLY A 374 -25.74 -19.15 29.96
C GLY A 374 -25.84 -17.62 30.07
N GLY A 375 -24.91 -17.01 30.81
CA GLY A 375 -24.76 -15.55 30.92
C GLY A 375 -24.33 -14.90 29.60
N THR A 376 -24.02 -13.60 29.67
CA THR A 376 -23.47 -12.86 28.53
C THR A 376 -22.15 -13.49 28.07
N VAL A 377 -21.95 -13.57 26.76
CA VAL A 377 -20.64 -13.91 26.20
C VAL A 377 -19.63 -12.84 26.62
N PRO A 378 -18.35 -13.18 26.89
CA PRO A 378 -17.28 -12.19 26.99
C PRO A 378 -17.36 -11.19 25.84
N ALA A 379 -17.01 -9.92 26.13
CA ALA A 379 -17.01 -8.86 25.14
C ALA A 379 -16.10 -9.21 23.94
N ASP A 380 -16.27 -8.52 22.82
CA ASP A 380 -15.48 -8.75 21.62
C ASP A 380 -13.97 -8.58 21.95
N PRO A 381 -13.05 -9.42 21.44
CA PRO A 381 -13.22 -10.43 20.36
C PRO A 381 -13.91 -11.73 20.77
N GLY A 382 -14.28 -11.86 22.05
CA GLY A 382 -14.98 -13.01 22.60
C GLY A 382 -14.11 -14.26 22.71
N PRO A 383 -14.66 -15.38 23.21
CA PRO A 383 -13.87 -16.56 23.56
C PRO A 383 -13.63 -17.53 22.39
N PHE A 384 -14.13 -17.23 21.19
CA PHE A 384 -14.21 -18.20 20.09
C PHE A 384 -13.28 -17.89 18.92
N ALA A 385 -13.03 -16.61 18.64
CA ALA A 385 -12.18 -16.17 17.56
C ALA A 385 -11.08 -15.28 18.13
N CYS A 386 -9.89 -15.38 17.53
CA CYS A 386 -8.81 -14.45 17.81
C CYS A 386 -9.17 -13.07 17.24
N GLY A 387 -8.98 -12.02 18.01
CA GLY A 387 -9.08 -10.63 17.55
C GLY A 387 -8.27 -9.70 18.45
N GLY A 388 -8.05 -8.47 18.00
CA GLY A 388 -7.46 -7.42 18.82
C GLY A 388 -8.47 -6.84 19.81
N ASP A 389 -8.00 -5.93 20.66
CA ASP A 389 -8.85 -5.19 21.58
C ASP A 389 -9.61 -4.06 20.84
N PRO A 390 -10.95 -4.11 20.75
CA PRO A 390 -11.73 -3.05 20.11
C PRO A 390 -11.73 -1.74 20.93
N THR A 391 -11.30 -1.75 22.19
CA THR A 391 -11.26 -0.56 23.04
C THR A 391 -9.90 -0.39 23.71
N ASP A 392 -8.94 0.13 22.95
CA ASP A 392 -7.61 0.52 23.44
C ASP A 392 -7.69 1.30 24.78
N ASP A 393 -7.01 0.77 25.81
CA ASP A 393 -7.03 1.35 27.15
C ASP A 393 -5.67 1.21 27.90
N GLY A 394 -5.69 1.12 29.23
CA GLY A 394 -4.47 1.06 30.06
C GLY A 394 -3.95 -0.35 30.33
N ILE A 395 -4.67 -1.39 29.87
CA ILE A 395 -4.23 -2.78 29.84
C ILE A 395 -3.91 -3.21 28.41
N ASP A 396 -3.09 -4.24 28.27
CA ASP A 396 -2.57 -4.71 26.98
C ASP A 396 -2.23 -6.20 27.06
N CYS A 397 -1.82 -6.80 25.94
CA CYS A 397 -1.64 -8.24 25.79
C CYS A 397 -0.24 -8.73 25.40
N GLU A 398 0.78 -8.37 26.22
CA GLU A 398 2.23 -8.58 25.95
C GLU A 398 2.60 -9.91 25.25
N THR A 399 1.96 -11.03 25.61
CA THR A 399 2.04 -12.28 24.82
C THR A 399 0.77 -13.12 24.98
N TYR A 400 0.35 -13.76 23.88
CA TYR A 400 -0.76 -14.71 23.88
C TYR A 400 -0.49 -15.86 22.88
N ASP A 401 -0.36 -17.09 23.37
CA ASP A 401 0.00 -18.29 22.56
C ASP A 401 -1.23 -19.04 21.99
N GLY A 402 -2.44 -18.61 22.34
CA GLY A 402 -3.71 -19.28 22.00
C GLY A 402 -4.25 -18.93 20.61
N CYS A 403 -3.48 -18.09 19.91
CA CYS A 403 -3.56 -17.61 18.56
C CYS A 403 -2.12 -17.73 17.99
#